data_AF-A0A1V6N2W0-F1
#
_entry.id   AF-A0A1V6N2W0-F1
#
_cell.length_a   1.000
_cell.length_b   1.000
_cell.length_c   1.000
_cell.angle_alpha   90.00
_cell.angle_beta   90.00
_cell.angle_gamma   90.00
#
_symmetry.space_group_name_H-M   'P 1'
#
loop_
_entity.id
_entity.type
_entity.pdbx_description
1 polymer ?
#
loop_
_entity_poly.entity_id
_entity_poly.type
_entity_poly.pdbx_seq_one_letter_code
_entity_poly.pdbx_strand_id
1 'polypeptide(L)'
;MKIFILSSGEYGSKIVNGIATHGFASNIIGIHEFPSEDDLPEFIDDISSYIPENIPESDLIIAVGLYGDINMVIPEVVKKSGAKSVIAPIYHPKQLPLGLQNEIISELDDNTTIVFPKPFCGLTPIGDEFIDKFTEVFGRPKFEIETDSESEETDLDSNISSIKVIRGAPCGSSWFIAENLNGVSVKDAEFEANNKLHNFPCVASMATDNATGDTILHIASYRTKEAIKRALGFTFKVPMVDEEACEGFEECENACLNSCPNVLTGVDTIYYNDDGKAVIDPVSCGVCEICIHECPYGAIEVYEKRVNIKKDNE
;
A
#
# COMPACT_ATOMS: atom_id res chain seq x y z
N MET A 1 -17.29 11.45 11.23
CA MET A 1 -16.76 10.86 9.98
C MET A 1 -17.88 10.28 9.16
N LYS A 2 -18.39 11.08 8.24
CA LYS A 2 -19.27 10.71 7.14
C LYS A 2 -18.40 10.50 5.89
N ILE A 3 -18.60 9.39 5.20
CA ILE A 3 -17.81 9.00 4.02
C ILE A 3 -18.71 9.07 2.79
N PHE A 4 -18.27 9.82 1.77
CA PHE A 4 -18.87 9.77 0.45
C PHE A 4 -17.91 9.07 -0.52
N ILE A 5 -18.39 8.04 -1.23
CA ILE A 5 -17.53 7.24 -2.11
C ILE A 5 -17.86 7.55 -3.56
N LEU A 6 -16.82 7.89 -4.32
CA LEU A 6 -16.84 7.95 -5.78
C LEU A 6 -16.25 6.63 -6.29
N SER A 7 -17.04 5.85 -7.03
CA SER A 7 -16.67 4.49 -7.43
C SER A 7 -16.77 4.32 -8.94
N SER A 8 -15.90 3.49 -9.53
CA SER A 8 -16.08 3.00 -10.89
C SER A 8 -15.52 1.57 -11.05
N GLY A 9 -16.18 0.79 -11.90
CA GLY A 9 -15.74 -0.53 -12.34
C GLY A 9 -15.58 -1.59 -11.24
N GLU A 10 -14.89 -2.67 -11.61
CA GLU A 10 -14.64 -3.80 -10.71
C GLU A 10 -13.77 -3.40 -9.51
N TYR A 11 -12.79 -2.52 -9.73
CA TYR A 11 -11.92 -2.03 -8.66
C TYR A 11 -12.72 -1.30 -7.60
N GLY A 12 -13.50 -0.28 -7.99
CA GLY A 12 -14.32 0.49 -7.05
C GLY A 12 -15.28 -0.41 -6.26
N SER A 13 -15.95 -1.33 -6.96
CA SER A 13 -16.89 -2.29 -6.34
C SER A 13 -16.25 -3.16 -5.26
N LYS A 14 -15.05 -3.71 -5.52
CA LYS A 14 -14.31 -4.52 -4.54
C LYS A 14 -13.93 -3.72 -3.30
N ILE A 15 -13.48 -2.48 -3.49
CA ILE A 15 -13.10 -1.60 -2.40
C ILE A 15 -14.31 -1.19 -1.56
N VAL A 16 -15.42 -0.80 -2.20
CA VAL A 16 -16.69 -0.48 -1.51
C VAL A 16 -17.15 -1.67 -0.67
N ASN A 17 -17.12 -2.89 -1.24
CA ASN A 17 -17.51 -4.09 -0.51
C ASN A 17 -16.57 -4.39 0.67
N GLY A 18 -15.25 -4.27 0.48
CA GLY A 18 -14.28 -4.49 1.53
C GLY A 18 -14.40 -3.48 2.67
N ILE A 19 -14.63 -2.20 2.36
CA ILE A 19 -14.99 -1.17 3.35
C ILE A 19 -16.27 -1.63 4.07
N ALA A 20 -17.40 -1.74 3.38
CA ALA A 20 -18.67 -2.10 4.01
C ALA A 20 -18.63 -3.40 4.85
N THR A 21 -17.84 -4.40 4.45
CA THR A 21 -17.73 -5.69 5.17
C THR A 21 -16.88 -5.58 6.43
N HIS A 22 -15.75 -4.87 6.35
CA HIS A 22 -14.73 -4.92 7.41
C HIS A 22 -14.64 -3.63 8.26
N GLY A 23 -15.30 -2.53 7.86
CA GLY A 23 -15.35 -1.31 8.67
C GLY A 23 -16.04 -0.12 7.99
N PHE A 24 -16.56 0.82 8.78
CA PHE A 24 -17.18 2.05 8.25
C PHE A 24 -18.48 1.90 7.45
N ALA A 25 -19.14 0.74 7.42
CA ALA A 25 -20.45 0.58 6.78
C ALA A 25 -21.48 1.65 7.24
N SER A 26 -21.53 1.91 8.55
CA SER A 26 -22.40 2.93 9.15
C SER A 26 -21.96 4.38 8.86
N ASN A 27 -20.75 4.57 8.34
CA ASN A 27 -20.18 5.87 8.04
C ASN A 27 -20.36 6.24 6.57
N ILE A 28 -20.65 5.28 5.68
CA ILE A 28 -20.94 5.53 4.27
C ILE A 28 -22.32 6.20 4.18
N ILE A 29 -22.32 7.47 3.77
CA ILE A 29 -23.54 8.28 3.64
C ILE A 29 -24.03 8.36 2.18
N GLY A 30 -23.21 7.91 1.23
CA GLY A 30 -23.54 7.88 -0.18
C GLY A 30 -22.45 7.21 -0.99
N ILE A 31 -22.85 6.63 -2.12
CA ILE A 31 -21.95 6.10 -3.14
C ILE A 31 -22.44 6.65 -4.47
N HIS A 32 -21.55 7.23 -5.26
CA HIS A 32 -21.82 7.57 -6.65
C HIS A 32 -20.96 6.69 -7.55
N GLU A 33 -21.61 5.99 -8.47
CA GLU A 33 -20.97 5.09 -9.41
C GLU A 33 -20.87 5.76 -10.79
N PHE A 34 -19.64 5.93 -11.27
CA PHE A 34 -19.34 6.43 -12.60
C PHE A 34 -19.34 5.29 -13.63
N PRO A 35 -19.52 5.60 -14.93
CA PRO A 35 -19.28 4.64 -15.99
C PRO A 35 -17.88 4.04 -15.90
N SER A 36 -17.71 2.83 -16.41
CA SER A 36 -16.40 2.16 -16.43
C SER A 36 -15.46 2.84 -17.44
N GLU A 37 -14.15 2.59 -17.33
CA GLU A 37 -13.15 3.11 -18.28
C GLU A 37 -13.54 2.80 -19.75
N ASP A 38 -14.09 1.61 -20.00
CA ASP A 38 -14.51 1.16 -21.32
C ASP A 38 -15.73 1.93 -21.87
N ASP A 39 -16.51 2.58 -21.00
CA ASP A 39 -17.70 3.36 -21.34
C ASP A 39 -17.41 4.86 -21.45
N LEU A 40 -16.22 5.30 -21.03
CA LEU A 40 -15.81 6.70 -21.06
C LEU A 40 -14.97 6.99 -22.31
N PRO A 41 -15.06 8.21 -22.86
CA PRO A 41 -14.14 8.63 -23.91
C PRO A 41 -12.71 8.72 -23.35
N GLU A 42 -11.71 8.58 -24.24
CA GLU A 42 -10.29 8.71 -23.88
C GLU A 42 -9.96 10.09 -23.28
N PHE A 43 -10.69 11.12 -23.72
CA PHE A 43 -10.57 12.49 -23.24
C PHE A 43 -11.95 13.05 -22.90
N ILE A 44 -12.07 13.72 -21.75
CA ILE A 44 -13.33 14.34 -21.31
C ILE A 44 -13.24 15.86 -21.51
N ASP A 45 -13.93 16.36 -22.54
CA ASP A 45 -13.96 17.81 -22.84
C ASP A 45 -14.70 18.64 -21.77
N ASP A 46 -15.77 18.07 -21.18
CA ASP A 46 -16.61 18.75 -20.18
C ASP A 46 -16.88 17.86 -18.97
N ILE A 47 -16.05 18.04 -17.93
CA ILE A 47 -16.16 17.32 -16.66
C ILE A 47 -17.45 17.67 -15.90
N SER A 48 -18.05 18.84 -16.17
CA SER A 48 -19.21 19.32 -15.40
C SER A 48 -20.43 18.43 -15.54
N SER A 49 -20.55 17.76 -16.70
CA SER A 49 -21.60 16.78 -17.00
C SER A 49 -21.52 15.50 -16.16
N TYR A 50 -20.34 15.21 -15.60
CA TYR A 50 -20.09 14.04 -14.75
C TYR A 50 -20.19 14.36 -13.25
N ILE A 51 -20.30 15.64 -12.87
CA ILE A 51 -20.41 15.98 -11.45
C ILE A 51 -21.75 15.45 -10.90
N PRO A 52 -21.75 14.66 -9.81
CA PRO A 52 -22.98 14.13 -9.26
C PRO A 52 -23.97 15.25 -8.87
N GLU A 53 -25.24 15.10 -9.22
CA GLU A 53 -26.27 16.09 -8.86
C GLU A 53 -26.52 16.14 -7.34
N ASN A 54 -26.53 14.98 -6.70
CA ASN A 54 -26.81 14.82 -5.27
C ASN A 54 -25.53 14.47 -4.51
N ILE A 55 -24.80 15.51 -4.09
CA ILE A 55 -23.57 15.36 -3.29
C ILE A 55 -23.93 15.62 -1.82
N PRO A 56 -23.82 14.61 -0.94
CA PRO A 56 -24.16 14.80 0.46
C PRO A 56 -23.00 15.44 1.24
N GLU A 57 -23.29 16.11 2.36
CA GLU A 57 -22.26 16.64 3.25
C GLU A 57 -21.41 15.51 3.85
N SER A 58 -20.10 15.50 3.59
CA SER A 58 -19.18 14.45 4.04
C SER A 58 -17.94 15.01 4.71
N ASP A 59 -17.29 14.20 5.54
CA ASP A 59 -16.00 14.53 6.14
C ASP A 59 -14.83 14.04 5.27
N LEU A 60 -15.00 12.85 4.67
CA LEU A 60 -14.01 12.13 3.88
C LEU A 60 -14.60 11.70 2.52
N ILE A 61 -13.89 11.98 1.44
CA ILE A 61 -14.16 11.42 0.10
C ILE A 61 -13.18 10.27 -0.17
N ILE A 62 -13.70 9.16 -0.69
CA ILE A 62 -12.89 8.05 -1.19
C ILE A 62 -13.17 7.88 -2.68
N ALA A 63 -12.17 8.12 -3.52
CA ALA A 63 -12.27 8.09 -4.98
C ALA A 63 -11.57 6.86 -5.55
N VAL A 64 -12.33 5.80 -5.83
CA VAL A 64 -11.83 4.46 -6.15
C VAL A 64 -12.27 4.00 -7.53
N GLY A 65 -11.34 3.55 -8.36
CA GLY A 65 -11.65 3.01 -9.69
C GLY A 65 -11.81 4.05 -10.79
N LEU A 66 -11.79 5.35 -10.46
CA LEU A 66 -11.80 6.43 -11.44
C LEU A 66 -10.49 6.40 -12.25
N TYR A 67 -10.60 6.37 -13.57
CA TYR A 67 -9.48 6.22 -14.48
C TYR A 67 -9.39 7.39 -15.47
N GLY A 68 -8.23 8.05 -15.53
CA GLY A 68 -8.01 9.21 -16.40
C GLY A 68 -8.79 10.45 -15.95
N ASP A 69 -9.22 11.26 -16.92
CA ASP A 69 -9.80 12.60 -16.75
C ASP A 69 -10.99 12.64 -15.80
N ILE A 70 -11.73 11.53 -15.63
CA ILE A 70 -12.88 11.47 -14.72
C ILE A 70 -12.50 11.78 -13.26
N ASN A 71 -11.24 11.64 -12.87
CA ASN A 71 -10.75 12.07 -11.55
C ASN A 71 -10.89 13.59 -11.31
N MET A 72 -11.04 14.41 -12.36
CA MET A 72 -11.25 15.86 -12.25
C MET A 72 -12.62 16.25 -11.68
N VAL A 73 -13.51 15.29 -11.40
CA VAL A 73 -14.71 15.56 -10.59
C VAL A 73 -14.38 15.81 -9.11
N ILE A 74 -13.22 15.35 -8.62
CA ILE A 74 -12.85 15.37 -7.20
C ILE A 74 -12.92 16.80 -6.61
N PRO A 75 -12.32 17.84 -7.21
CA PRO A 75 -12.32 19.19 -6.63
C PRO A 75 -13.73 19.76 -6.43
N GLU A 76 -14.60 19.64 -7.43
CA GLU A 76 -15.98 20.12 -7.32
C GLU A 76 -16.82 19.29 -6.34
N VAL A 77 -16.57 17.97 -6.23
CA VAL A 77 -17.23 17.13 -5.21
C VAL A 77 -16.78 17.51 -3.80
N VAL A 78 -15.48 17.77 -3.58
CA VAL A 78 -14.95 18.28 -2.30
C VAL A 78 -15.66 19.57 -1.91
N LYS A 79 -15.67 20.55 -2.81
CA LYS A 79 -16.28 21.87 -2.59
C LYS A 79 -17.77 21.79 -2.26
N LYS A 80 -18.53 20.95 -2.97
CA LYS A 80 -19.98 20.80 -2.76
C LYS A 80 -20.32 19.98 -1.52
N SER A 81 -19.49 19.00 -1.17
CA SER A 81 -19.70 18.15 0.02
C SER A 81 -19.18 18.79 1.32
N GLY A 82 -18.27 19.76 1.22
CA GLY A 82 -17.57 20.32 2.38
C GLY A 82 -16.55 19.37 3.02
N ALA A 83 -16.18 18.29 2.33
CA ALA A 83 -15.15 17.36 2.79
C ALA A 83 -13.80 18.07 2.96
N LYS A 84 -13.03 17.64 3.96
CA LYS A 84 -11.68 18.18 4.22
C LYS A 84 -10.59 17.19 3.88
N SER A 85 -10.95 15.94 3.63
CA SER A 85 -10.00 14.86 3.40
C SER A 85 -10.42 14.03 2.20
N VAL A 86 -9.45 13.65 1.37
CA VAL A 86 -9.66 12.83 0.17
C VAL A 86 -8.63 11.71 0.11
N ILE A 87 -9.09 10.50 -0.17
CA ILE A 87 -8.23 9.36 -0.48
C ILE A 87 -8.52 8.89 -1.91
N ALA A 88 -7.54 9.02 -2.79
CA ALA A 88 -7.63 8.63 -4.20
C ALA A 88 -6.54 7.60 -4.55
N PRO A 89 -6.74 6.31 -4.20
CA PRO A 89 -5.73 5.28 -4.40
C PRO A 89 -5.43 5.01 -5.87
N ILE A 90 -4.18 4.65 -6.13
CA ILE A 90 -3.69 4.30 -7.46
C ILE A 90 -3.53 2.78 -7.55
N TYR A 91 -4.30 2.14 -8.43
CA TYR A 91 -4.22 0.70 -8.70
C TYR A 91 -3.62 0.37 -10.07
N HIS A 92 -3.55 1.35 -10.98
CA HIS A 92 -2.95 1.20 -12.29
C HIS A 92 -2.05 2.41 -12.63
N PRO A 93 -0.85 2.22 -13.23
CA PRO A 93 0.09 3.32 -13.49
C PRO A 93 -0.49 4.47 -14.34
N LYS A 94 -1.38 4.13 -15.28
CA LYS A 94 -2.04 5.10 -16.17
C LYS A 94 -3.32 5.71 -15.59
N GLN A 95 -3.84 5.20 -14.48
CA GLN A 95 -5.12 5.64 -13.90
C GLN A 95 -5.06 7.11 -13.47
N LEU A 96 -3.99 7.47 -12.76
CA LEU A 96 -3.85 8.77 -12.11
C LEU A 96 -2.37 9.23 -12.15
N PRO A 97 -1.87 9.66 -13.33
CA PRO A 97 -0.48 10.10 -13.49
C PRO A 97 -0.15 11.33 -12.63
N LEU A 98 1.14 11.58 -12.39
CA LEU A 98 1.59 12.71 -11.55
C LEU A 98 1.09 14.08 -12.04
N GLY A 99 1.00 14.28 -13.35
CA GLY A 99 0.45 15.52 -13.91
C GLY A 99 -0.99 15.76 -13.47
N LEU A 100 -1.83 14.72 -13.57
CA LEU A 100 -3.24 14.78 -13.17
C LEU A 100 -3.39 14.90 -11.64
N GLN A 101 -2.52 14.26 -10.85
CA GLN A 101 -2.50 14.46 -9.40
C GLN A 101 -2.25 15.93 -9.03
N ASN A 102 -1.25 16.56 -9.66
CA ASN A 102 -0.92 17.95 -9.42
C ASN A 102 -2.04 18.89 -9.87
N GLU A 103 -2.73 18.57 -10.97
CA GLU A 103 -3.88 19.33 -11.46
C GLU A 103 -5.02 19.29 -10.45
N ILE A 104 -5.39 18.10 -9.96
CA ILE A 104 -6.39 17.94 -8.88
C ILE A 104 -5.99 18.74 -7.64
N ILE A 105 -4.74 18.63 -7.18
CA ILE A 105 -4.24 19.39 -6.02
C ILE A 105 -4.40 20.90 -6.24
N SER A 106 -4.11 21.39 -7.44
CA SER A 106 -4.14 22.83 -7.75
C SER A 106 -5.55 23.45 -7.76
N GLU A 107 -6.59 22.62 -7.92
CA GLU A 107 -7.99 23.05 -7.88
C GLU A 107 -8.65 22.87 -6.50
N LEU A 108 -7.97 22.23 -5.56
CA LEU A 108 -8.45 22.06 -4.19
C LEU A 108 -8.13 23.29 -3.33
N ASP A 109 -9.00 23.57 -2.35
CA ASP A 109 -8.74 24.59 -1.34
C ASP A 109 -7.53 24.18 -0.46
N ASP A 110 -6.70 25.14 -0.03
CA ASP A 110 -5.50 24.93 0.81
C ASP A 110 -5.76 24.16 2.12
N ASN A 111 -7.02 24.13 2.59
CA ASN A 111 -7.43 23.43 3.81
C ASN A 111 -7.87 21.98 3.56
N THR A 112 -7.80 21.49 2.33
CA THR A 112 -8.16 20.12 1.96
C THR A 112 -6.92 19.25 1.88
N THR A 113 -6.91 18.16 2.65
CA THR A 113 -5.88 17.13 2.56
C THR A 113 -6.27 16.08 1.52
N ILE A 114 -5.39 15.83 0.54
CA ILE A 114 -5.56 14.71 -0.41
C ILE A 114 -4.35 13.80 -0.40
N VAL A 115 -4.59 12.49 -0.44
CA VAL A 115 -3.55 11.46 -0.54
C VAL A 115 -3.80 10.50 -1.70
N PHE A 116 -2.72 10.08 -2.35
CA PHE A 116 -2.73 9.16 -3.48
C PHE A 116 -1.97 7.86 -3.17
N PRO A 117 -2.45 7.03 -2.23
CA PRO A 117 -1.73 5.83 -1.82
C PRO A 117 -1.57 4.86 -3.00
N LYS A 118 -0.33 4.39 -3.21
CA LYS A 118 0.02 3.46 -4.29
C LYS A 118 0.68 2.19 -3.73
N PRO A 119 -0.02 1.05 -3.70
CA PRO A 119 -1.48 0.87 -3.83
C PRO A 119 -2.25 1.40 -2.61
N PHE A 120 -3.57 1.21 -2.58
CA PHE A 120 -4.40 1.59 -1.43
C PHE A 120 -3.95 0.92 -0.11
N CYS A 121 -3.49 -0.33 -0.15
CA CYS A 121 -2.88 -0.99 1.01
C CYS A 121 -1.45 -0.50 1.35
N GLY A 122 -1.00 0.60 0.75
CA GLY A 122 0.17 1.36 1.16
C GLY A 122 -0.17 2.56 2.07
N LEU A 123 -1.46 2.89 2.26
CA LEU A 123 -1.87 4.02 3.08
C LEU A 123 -1.42 3.88 4.54
N THR A 124 -0.85 4.94 5.10
CA THR A 124 -0.41 5.05 6.50
C THR A 124 -0.97 6.34 7.11
N PRO A 125 -0.97 6.48 8.45
CA PRO A 125 -1.36 7.73 9.10
C PRO A 125 -0.47 8.88 8.65
N ILE A 126 -1.06 10.04 8.39
CA ILE A 126 -0.39 11.26 7.92
C ILE A 126 -0.67 12.49 8.80
N GLY A 127 -1.43 12.34 9.90
CA GLY A 127 -1.78 13.42 10.81
C GLY A 127 -3.09 14.14 10.49
N ASP A 128 -3.79 13.71 9.43
CA ASP A 128 -5.13 14.20 9.10
C ASP A 128 -6.19 13.39 9.86
N GLU A 129 -7.11 14.06 10.56
CA GLU A 129 -8.08 13.42 11.47
C GLU A 129 -8.87 12.29 10.81
N PHE A 130 -9.36 12.51 9.58
CA PHE A 130 -10.26 11.56 8.93
C PHE A 130 -9.50 10.46 8.19
N ILE A 131 -8.36 10.78 7.57
CA ILE A 131 -7.50 9.76 6.96
C ILE A 131 -6.91 8.87 8.05
N ASP A 132 -6.41 9.43 9.15
CA ASP A 132 -5.82 8.65 10.24
C ASP A 132 -6.87 7.74 10.88
N LYS A 133 -8.09 8.24 11.10
CA LYS A 133 -9.22 7.43 11.56
C LYS A 133 -9.53 6.29 10.59
N PHE A 134 -9.53 6.54 9.28
CA PHE A 134 -9.70 5.48 8.27
C PHE A 134 -8.58 4.43 8.39
N THR A 135 -7.35 4.88 8.65
CA THR A 135 -6.20 4.00 8.85
C THR A 135 -6.17 3.22 10.16
N GLU A 136 -7.13 3.40 11.05
CA GLU A 136 -7.30 2.48 12.19
C GLU A 136 -7.75 1.09 11.71
N VAL A 137 -8.52 1.02 10.62
CA VAL A 137 -9.07 -0.24 10.08
C VAL A 137 -8.42 -0.62 8.75
N PHE A 138 -8.11 0.36 7.90
CA PHE A 138 -7.75 0.13 6.50
C PHE A 138 -6.45 0.81 6.07
N GLY A 139 -5.55 0.10 5.40
CA GLY A 139 -4.30 0.67 4.89
C GLY A 139 -3.19 -0.38 4.82
N ARG A 140 -1.96 0.00 5.20
CA ARG A 140 -0.82 -0.92 5.32
C ARG A 140 -1.15 -2.05 6.27
N PRO A 141 -1.18 -3.33 5.83
CA PRO A 141 -1.66 -4.41 6.67
C PRO A 141 -0.91 -4.50 8.02
N LYS A 142 -1.64 -4.84 9.07
CA LYS A 142 -1.13 -5.12 10.41
C LYS A 142 -1.82 -6.36 10.94
N PHE A 143 -1.03 -7.36 11.34
CA PHE A 143 -1.53 -8.61 11.89
C PHE A 143 -1.06 -8.81 13.32
N GLU A 144 -1.82 -9.58 14.08
CA GLU A 144 -1.43 -10.18 15.34
C GLU A 144 -1.40 -11.69 15.11
N ILE A 145 -0.25 -12.33 15.34
CA ILE A 145 -0.02 -13.76 15.08
C ILE A 145 0.35 -14.43 16.39
N GLU A 146 -0.35 -15.52 16.71
CA GLU A 146 -0.02 -16.46 17.77
C GLU A 146 0.49 -17.76 17.14
N THR A 147 1.41 -18.43 17.83
CA THR A 147 1.96 -19.72 17.40
C THR A 147 1.57 -20.82 18.37
N ASP A 148 1.83 -22.08 18.02
CA ASP A 148 1.63 -23.24 18.90
C ASP A 148 2.76 -23.46 19.92
N SER A 149 3.72 -22.53 20.01
CA SER A 149 4.78 -22.53 21.03
C SER A 149 4.36 -21.74 22.28
N GLU A 150 4.84 -22.19 23.45
CA GLU A 150 4.68 -21.47 24.72
C GLU A 150 5.78 -20.40 24.95
N SER A 151 6.77 -20.27 24.05
CA SER A 151 7.84 -19.27 24.16
C SER A 151 7.42 -17.89 23.68
N GLU A 152 7.86 -16.83 24.37
CA GLU A 152 7.66 -15.44 23.93
C GLU A 152 8.38 -15.15 22.60
N GLU A 153 9.55 -15.76 22.40
CA GLU A 153 10.23 -15.76 21.11
C GLU A 153 9.59 -16.75 20.15
N THR A 154 9.41 -16.37 18.90
CA THR A 154 8.85 -17.25 17.88
C THR A 154 9.78 -18.43 17.60
N ASP A 155 9.33 -19.65 17.90
CA ASP A 155 10.06 -20.89 17.59
C ASP A 155 9.97 -21.18 16.09
N LEU A 156 11.10 -21.44 15.47
CA LEU A 156 11.22 -21.71 14.03
C LEU A 156 10.55 -23.02 13.60
N ASP A 157 10.30 -23.94 14.52
CA ASP A 157 9.60 -25.20 14.25
C ASP A 157 8.11 -25.15 14.64
N SER A 158 7.62 -23.98 15.06
CA SER A 158 6.21 -23.74 15.39
C SER A 158 5.35 -23.44 14.16
N ASN A 159 4.04 -23.63 14.31
CA ASN A 159 3.05 -23.24 13.32
C ASN A 159 2.19 -22.09 13.85
N ILE A 160 1.59 -21.33 12.93
CA ILE A 160 0.60 -20.31 13.26
C ILE A 160 -0.64 -20.99 13.85
N SER A 161 -0.97 -20.68 15.10
CA SER A 161 -2.16 -21.18 15.77
C SER A 161 -3.37 -20.25 15.56
N SER A 162 -3.11 -18.95 15.46
CA SER A 162 -4.11 -17.92 15.22
C SER A 162 -3.50 -16.71 14.52
N ILE A 163 -4.26 -16.06 13.65
CA ILE A 163 -3.92 -14.79 13.03
C ILE A 163 -5.14 -13.87 13.00
N LYS A 164 -4.95 -12.63 13.45
CA LYS A 164 -5.97 -11.59 13.49
C LYS A 164 -5.54 -10.38 12.68
N VAL A 165 -6.47 -9.84 11.90
CA VAL A 165 -6.27 -8.58 11.17
C VAL A 165 -6.55 -7.42 12.12
N ILE A 166 -5.52 -6.63 12.42
CA ILE A 166 -5.64 -5.38 13.18
C ILE A 166 -5.95 -4.23 12.23
N ARG A 167 -5.27 -4.19 11.07
CA ARG A 167 -5.53 -3.28 9.96
C ARG A 167 -5.38 -4.03 8.65
N GLY A 168 -6.32 -3.88 7.72
CA GLY A 168 -6.36 -4.65 6.48
C GLY A 168 -6.29 -3.81 5.22
N ALA A 169 -5.98 -4.46 4.11
CA ALA A 169 -6.11 -3.88 2.78
C ALA A 169 -7.59 -3.61 2.47
N PRO A 170 -7.98 -2.41 1.97
CA PRO A 170 -9.38 -2.06 1.69
C PRO A 170 -10.12 -3.02 0.74
N CYS A 171 -9.41 -3.77 -0.09
CA CYS A 171 -9.99 -4.76 -1.00
C CYS A 171 -10.39 -6.08 -0.32
N GLY A 172 -10.05 -6.29 0.95
CA GLY A 172 -10.33 -7.53 1.68
C GLY A 172 -9.18 -8.55 1.68
N SER A 173 -8.09 -8.32 0.94
CA SER A 173 -7.03 -9.33 0.77
C SER A 173 -6.36 -9.74 2.08
N SER A 174 -6.23 -8.83 3.06
CA SER A 174 -5.64 -9.16 4.36
C SER A 174 -6.46 -10.19 5.15
N TRP A 175 -7.79 -10.11 5.09
CA TRP A 175 -8.66 -11.10 5.74
C TRP A 175 -8.58 -12.45 5.04
N PHE A 176 -8.59 -12.44 3.70
CA PHE A 176 -8.38 -13.67 2.92
C PHE A 176 -7.05 -14.35 3.23
N ILE A 177 -5.97 -13.58 3.35
CA ILE A 177 -4.65 -14.10 3.74
C ILE A 177 -4.70 -14.69 5.15
N ALA A 178 -5.27 -13.97 6.12
CA ALA A 178 -5.38 -14.44 7.51
C ALA A 178 -6.14 -15.77 7.61
N GLU A 179 -7.27 -15.92 6.92
CA GLU A 179 -8.05 -17.17 6.88
C GLU A 179 -7.26 -18.37 6.35
N ASN A 180 -6.21 -18.12 5.57
CA ASN A 180 -5.41 -19.13 4.87
C ASN A 180 -4.03 -19.39 5.50
N LEU A 181 -3.68 -18.72 6.60
CA LEU A 181 -2.37 -18.88 7.26
C LEU A 181 -2.40 -19.72 8.54
N ASN A 182 -3.58 -20.05 9.08
CA ASN A 182 -3.67 -20.96 10.23
C ASN A 182 -3.09 -22.34 9.89
N GLY A 183 -2.21 -22.86 10.75
CA GLY A 183 -1.50 -24.13 10.58
C GLY A 183 -0.28 -24.07 9.65
N VAL A 184 0.04 -22.90 9.07
CA VAL A 184 1.26 -22.72 8.28
C VAL A 184 2.47 -22.59 9.19
N SER A 185 3.58 -23.22 8.80
CA SER A 185 4.88 -23.08 9.48
C SER A 185 5.32 -21.62 9.49
N VAL A 186 5.84 -21.13 10.62
CA VAL A 186 6.30 -19.73 10.72
C VAL A 186 7.42 -19.39 9.72
N LYS A 187 8.21 -20.38 9.29
CA LYS A 187 9.24 -20.21 8.25
C LYS A 187 8.65 -19.91 6.88
N ASP A 188 7.49 -20.51 6.58
CA ASP A 188 6.84 -20.42 5.28
C ASP A 188 5.78 -19.31 5.24
N ALA A 189 5.39 -18.76 6.40
CA ALA A 189 4.32 -17.78 6.54
C ALA A 189 4.48 -16.54 5.62
N GLU A 190 5.69 -15.99 5.49
CA GLU A 190 5.95 -14.87 4.59
C GLU A 190 5.69 -15.24 3.12
N PHE A 191 6.17 -16.42 2.71
CA PHE A 191 6.02 -16.92 1.35
C PHE A 191 4.56 -17.26 1.05
N GLU A 192 3.90 -17.99 1.95
CA GLU A 192 2.49 -18.37 1.80
C GLU A 192 1.58 -17.14 1.81
N ALA A 193 1.82 -16.14 2.66
CA ALA A 193 1.04 -14.91 2.64
C ALA A 193 1.12 -14.20 1.28
N ASN A 194 2.33 -14.14 0.70
CA ASN A 194 2.54 -13.59 -0.63
C ASN A 194 1.84 -14.43 -1.72
N ASN A 195 1.92 -15.76 -1.62
CA ASN A 195 1.22 -16.68 -2.54
C ASN A 195 -0.30 -16.49 -2.46
N LYS A 196 -0.87 -16.33 -1.26
CA LYS A 196 -2.30 -16.05 -1.08
C LYS A 196 -2.71 -14.70 -1.65
N LEU A 197 -1.87 -13.66 -1.56
CA LEU A 197 -2.14 -12.40 -2.23
C LEU A 197 -2.24 -12.54 -3.76
N HIS A 198 -1.37 -13.34 -4.38
CA HIS A 198 -1.40 -13.59 -5.83
C HIS A 198 -2.59 -14.44 -6.27
N ASN A 199 -3.11 -15.29 -5.37
CA ASN A 199 -4.32 -16.08 -5.62
C ASN A 199 -5.62 -15.34 -5.26
N PHE A 200 -5.53 -14.25 -4.50
CA PHE A 200 -6.65 -13.34 -4.27
C PHE A 200 -6.96 -12.61 -5.58
N PRO A 201 -8.25 -12.34 -5.92
CA PRO A 201 -8.62 -11.59 -7.13
C PRO A 201 -8.28 -10.10 -7.00
N CYS A 202 -7.01 -9.79 -6.74
CA CYS A 202 -6.48 -8.45 -6.66
C CYS A 202 -6.52 -7.80 -8.04
N VAL A 203 -6.98 -6.56 -8.06
CA VAL A 203 -7.13 -5.72 -9.27
C VAL A 203 -6.01 -4.70 -9.40
N ALA A 204 -4.97 -4.80 -8.56
CA ALA A 204 -3.75 -4.02 -8.72
C ALA A 204 -3.01 -4.45 -10.00
N SER A 205 -2.53 -3.47 -10.76
CA SER A 205 -1.92 -3.71 -12.06
C SER A 205 -0.59 -4.46 -11.97
N MET A 206 -0.39 -5.37 -12.93
CA MET A 206 0.89 -6.01 -13.26
C MET A 206 1.69 -5.22 -14.32
N ALA A 207 1.18 -4.09 -14.80
CA ALA A 207 1.96 -3.19 -15.63
C ALA A 207 3.04 -2.52 -14.79
N THR A 208 4.26 -2.45 -15.35
CA THR A 208 5.37 -1.72 -14.72
C THR A 208 5.00 -0.24 -14.57
N ASP A 209 5.20 0.28 -13.37
CA ASP A 209 5.09 1.71 -13.08
C ASP A 209 6.45 2.36 -13.17
N ASN A 210 6.59 3.34 -14.07
CA ASN A 210 7.84 4.10 -14.21
C ASN A 210 8.21 4.87 -12.94
N ALA A 211 7.22 5.23 -12.10
CA ALA A 211 7.48 5.95 -10.86
C ALA A 211 8.13 5.07 -9.79
N THR A 212 7.90 3.76 -9.81
CA THR A 212 8.41 2.83 -8.79
C THR A 212 9.38 1.79 -9.32
N GLY A 213 9.57 1.69 -10.64
CA GLY A 213 10.42 0.69 -11.28
C GLY A 213 9.88 -0.74 -11.20
N ASP A 214 8.63 -0.93 -10.74
CA ASP A 214 8.03 -2.24 -10.48
C ASP A 214 6.49 -2.17 -10.65
N THR A 215 5.79 -3.28 -10.47
CA THR A 215 4.33 -3.36 -10.58
C THR A 215 3.65 -2.97 -9.26
N ILE A 216 2.43 -2.43 -9.35
CA ILE A 216 1.65 -2.05 -8.16
C ILE A 216 1.28 -3.30 -7.32
N LEU A 217 1.07 -4.47 -7.95
CA LEU A 217 0.85 -5.72 -7.23
C LEU A 217 2.09 -6.16 -6.44
N HIS A 218 3.30 -5.98 -6.99
CA HIS A 218 4.53 -6.26 -6.24
C HIS A 218 4.69 -5.33 -5.04
N ILE A 219 4.35 -4.04 -5.17
CA ILE A 219 4.32 -3.14 -4.00
C ILE A 219 3.33 -3.66 -2.93
N ALA A 220 2.13 -4.12 -3.31
CA ALA A 220 1.17 -4.73 -2.38
C ALA A 220 1.76 -5.99 -1.69
N SER A 221 2.53 -6.77 -2.44
CA SER A 221 3.24 -7.94 -1.95
C SER A 221 4.29 -7.57 -0.89
N TYR A 222 5.05 -6.49 -1.11
CA TYR A 222 6.04 -6.02 -0.15
C TYR A 222 5.40 -5.58 1.16
N ARG A 223 4.27 -4.87 1.11
CA ARG A 223 3.49 -4.48 2.31
C ARG A 223 2.94 -5.69 3.05
N THR A 224 2.55 -6.75 2.33
CA THR A 224 2.05 -7.99 2.93
C THR A 224 3.17 -8.77 3.62
N LYS A 225 4.29 -8.99 2.93
CA LYS A 225 5.47 -9.67 3.49
C LYS A 225 5.94 -8.99 4.77
N GLU A 226 6.09 -7.66 4.70
CA GLU A 226 6.47 -6.85 5.85
C GLU A 226 5.51 -7.02 7.03
N ALA A 227 4.20 -6.97 6.79
CA ALA A 227 3.21 -7.11 7.86
C ALA A 227 3.33 -8.47 8.58
N ILE A 228 3.63 -9.54 7.84
CA ILE A 228 3.86 -10.88 8.42
C ILE A 228 5.17 -10.91 9.21
N LYS A 229 6.28 -10.37 8.67
CA LYS A 229 7.56 -10.27 9.38
C LYS A 229 7.36 -9.55 10.72
N ARG A 230 6.71 -8.38 10.70
CA ARG A 230 6.43 -7.56 11.90
C ARG A 230 5.57 -8.29 12.92
N ALA A 231 4.57 -9.04 12.48
CA ALA A 231 3.71 -9.81 13.37
C ALA A 231 4.46 -11.00 14.02
N LEU A 232 5.33 -11.67 13.26
CA LEU A 232 6.15 -12.78 13.75
C LEU A 232 7.36 -12.33 14.59
N GLY A 233 7.85 -11.10 14.42
CA GLY A 233 9.02 -10.59 15.12
C GLY A 233 10.35 -11.11 14.57
N PHE A 234 10.37 -11.65 13.35
CA PHE A 234 11.62 -12.02 12.67
C PHE A 234 11.44 -12.03 11.13
N THR A 235 12.55 -12.13 10.42
CA THR A 235 12.58 -12.52 8.99
C THR A 235 13.73 -13.49 8.73
N PHE A 236 13.63 -14.26 7.64
CA PHE A 236 14.59 -15.31 7.29
C PHE A 236 15.39 -15.02 6.02
N LYS A 237 14.83 -14.25 5.07
CA LYS A 237 15.54 -13.81 3.87
C LYS A 237 15.94 -12.36 4.03
N VAL A 238 17.23 -12.14 4.23
CA VAL A 238 17.77 -10.82 4.55
C VAL A 238 18.75 -10.35 3.50
N PRO A 239 18.50 -9.20 2.85
CA PRO A 239 19.52 -8.54 2.06
C PRO A 239 20.58 -7.96 3.01
N MET A 240 21.85 -8.22 2.74
CA MET A 240 22.98 -7.65 3.47
C MET A 240 23.87 -6.89 2.50
N VAL A 241 24.43 -5.79 3.01
CA VAL A 241 25.40 -4.98 2.30
C VAL A 241 26.78 -5.33 2.83
N ASP A 242 27.71 -5.68 1.94
CA ASP A 242 29.13 -5.78 2.24
C ASP A 242 29.70 -4.36 2.37
N GLU A 243 30.05 -3.95 3.59
CA GLU A 243 30.57 -2.62 3.88
C GLU A 243 31.94 -2.35 3.25
N GLU A 244 32.74 -3.39 2.98
CA GLU A 244 34.04 -3.27 2.33
C GLU A 244 33.88 -3.03 0.82
N ALA A 245 32.87 -3.67 0.19
CA ALA A 245 32.57 -3.50 -1.23
C ALA A 245 31.67 -2.28 -1.52
N CYS A 246 30.89 -1.82 -0.55
CA CYS A 246 29.98 -0.70 -0.73
C CYS A 246 30.76 0.62 -0.76
N GLU A 247 30.83 1.27 -1.92
CA GLU A 247 31.50 2.59 -2.05
C GLU A 247 30.60 3.78 -1.66
N GLY A 248 29.38 3.52 -1.17
CA GLY A 248 28.52 4.55 -0.58
C GLY A 248 28.02 5.62 -1.54
N PHE A 249 27.53 6.73 -0.98
CA PHE A 249 26.91 7.85 -1.72
C PHE A 249 27.83 8.51 -2.75
N GLU A 250 29.12 8.69 -2.43
CA GLU A 250 30.03 9.52 -3.23
C GLU A 250 30.40 8.90 -4.59
N GLU A 251 30.35 7.57 -4.69
CA GLU A 251 30.89 6.84 -5.86
C GLU A 251 29.80 6.17 -6.73
N CYS A 252 28.59 5.91 -6.19
CA CYS A 252 27.56 5.13 -6.89
C CYS A 252 26.24 5.87 -7.21
N GLU A 253 26.16 7.17 -6.92
CA GLU A 253 24.98 8.03 -7.19
C GLU A 253 23.65 7.45 -6.66
N ASN A 254 23.65 6.75 -5.51
CA ASN A 254 22.46 6.15 -4.90
C ASN A 254 21.77 5.07 -5.74
N ALA A 255 22.48 4.31 -6.59
CA ALA A 255 21.88 3.32 -7.49
C ALA A 255 20.87 2.38 -6.80
N CYS A 256 21.17 1.88 -5.59
CA CYS A 256 20.26 1.02 -4.83
C CYS A 256 19.02 1.74 -4.28
N LEU A 257 19.14 2.99 -3.78
CA LEU A 257 17.99 3.76 -3.31
C LEU A 257 17.09 4.18 -4.48
N ASN A 258 17.69 4.64 -5.58
CA ASN A 258 16.99 5.13 -6.78
C ASN A 258 16.25 4.03 -7.54
N SER A 259 16.63 2.77 -7.32
CA SER A 259 15.99 1.61 -7.95
C SER A 259 15.07 0.84 -7.00
N CYS A 260 15.10 1.11 -5.69
CA CYS A 260 14.28 0.38 -4.72
C CYS A 260 12.81 0.82 -4.80
N PRO A 261 11.86 -0.08 -5.15
CA PRO A 261 10.46 0.32 -5.29
C PRO A 261 9.82 0.80 -3.98
N ASN A 262 10.30 0.30 -2.84
CA ASN A 262 9.84 0.78 -1.53
C ASN A 262 10.32 2.20 -1.23
N VAL A 263 11.58 2.52 -1.53
CA VAL A 263 12.12 3.89 -1.37
C VAL A 263 11.38 4.87 -2.26
N LEU A 264 11.12 4.49 -3.52
CA LEU A 264 10.35 5.30 -4.47
C LEU A 264 8.88 5.48 -4.08
N THR A 265 8.36 4.67 -3.16
CA THR A 265 7.01 4.83 -2.56
C THR A 265 7.04 5.50 -1.19
N GLY A 266 8.18 6.07 -0.79
CA GLY A 266 8.34 6.82 0.46
C GLY A 266 8.55 5.95 1.70
N VAL A 267 8.97 4.70 1.54
CA VAL A 267 9.34 3.82 2.67
C VAL A 267 10.86 3.77 2.81
N ASP A 268 11.35 4.02 4.02
CA ASP A 268 12.78 4.02 4.37
C ASP A 268 13.38 2.60 4.40
N THR A 269 13.31 1.87 3.28
CA THR A 269 13.85 0.52 3.15
C THR A 269 15.36 0.51 2.96
N ILE A 270 15.92 1.53 2.31
CA ILE A 270 17.37 1.67 2.13
C ILE A 270 17.79 3.06 2.61
N TYR A 271 18.77 3.12 3.49
CA TYR A 271 19.33 4.35 4.05
C TYR A 271 20.85 4.22 4.23
N TYR A 272 21.52 5.27 4.69
CA TYR A 272 22.97 5.26 4.95
C TYR A 272 23.26 5.23 6.45
N ASN A 273 24.28 4.46 6.85
CA ASN A 273 24.86 4.54 8.19
C ASN A 273 25.82 5.74 8.33
N ASP A 274 26.39 5.94 9.51
CA ASP A 274 27.32 7.05 9.81
C ASP A 274 28.60 7.01 8.96
N ASP A 275 28.98 5.85 8.44
CA ASP A 275 30.13 5.63 7.55
C ASP A 275 29.77 5.79 6.06
N GLY A 276 28.55 6.23 5.75
CA GLY A 276 28.06 6.44 4.38
C GLY A 276 27.82 5.14 3.60
N LYS A 277 27.75 3.99 4.26
CA LYS A 277 27.45 2.68 3.67
C LYS A 277 25.96 2.44 3.64
N ALA A 278 25.48 1.83 2.56
CA ALA A 278 24.07 1.51 2.43
C ALA A 278 23.66 0.46 3.47
N VAL A 279 22.49 0.63 4.06
CA VAL A 279 21.85 -0.31 4.97
C VAL A 279 20.46 -0.59 4.43
N ILE A 280 20.09 -1.87 4.38
CA ILE A 280 18.77 -2.31 3.93
C ILE A 280 17.99 -2.79 5.15
N ASP A 281 16.83 -2.20 5.42
CA ASP A 281 15.91 -2.67 6.44
C ASP A 281 15.31 -4.02 6.02
N PRO A 282 15.65 -5.12 6.73
CA PRO A 282 15.18 -6.45 6.36
C PRO A 282 13.67 -6.63 6.55
N VAL A 283 13.03 -5.76 7.35
CA VAL A 283 11.59 -5.80 7.64
C VAL A 283 10.79 -5.28 6.46
N SER A 284 11.05 -4.04 6.06
CA SER A 284 10.33 -3.41 4.94
C SER A 284 10.77 -3.96 3.58
N CYS A 285 11.98 -4.50 3.44
CA CYS A 285 12.45 -5.05 2.17
C CYS A 285 11.60 -6.23 1.66
N GLY A 286 11.20 -6.15 0.39
CA GLY A 286 10.43 -7.17 -0.31
C GLY A 286 11.24 -8.35 -0.89
N VAL A 287 12.58 -8.25 -0.84
CA VAL A 287 13.54 -9.19 -1.43
C VAL A 287 13.30 -9.39 -2.93
N CYS A 288 13.21 -8.29 -3.68
CA CYS A 288 12.98 -8.29 -5.13
C CYS A 288 14.25 -8.32 -5.98
N GLU A 289 15.42 -8.23 -5.34
CA GLU A 289 16.75 -8.30 -5.98
C GLU A 289 17.09 -7.16 -6.97
N ILE A 290 16.18 -6.20 -7.19
CA ILE A 290 16.44 -5.04 -8.08
C ILE A 290 17.72 -4.30 -7.69
N CYS A 291 17.85 -3.91 -6.42
CA CYS A 291 19.04 -3.20 -5.93
C CYS A 291 20.35 -4.02 -6.06
N ILE A 292 20.27 -5.35 -6.08
CA ILE A 292 21.43 -6.24 -6.27
C ILE A 292 21.93 -6.12 -7.70
N HIS A 293 21.00 -6.13 -8.67
CA HIS A 293 21.34 -5.97 -10.08
C HIS A 293 21.80 -4.56 -10.44
N GLU A 294 21.29 -3.55 -9.73
CA GLU A 294 21.65 -2.14 -9.95
C GLU A 294 22.93 -1.72 -9.23
N CYS A 295 23.44 -2.52 -8.27
CA CYS A 295 24.66 -2.18 -7.55
C CYS A 295 25.90 -2.37 -8.43
N PRO A 296 26.64 -1.31 -8.80
CA PRO A 296 27.80 -1.44 -9.69
C PRO A 296 29.00 -2.12 -9.04
N TYR A 297 29.01 -2.23 -7.71
CA TYR A 297 30.09 -2.84 -6.92
C TYR A 297 29.78 -4.27 -6.46
N GLY A 298 28.59 -4.79 -6.76
CA GLY A 298 28.18 -6.12 -6.31
C GLY A 298 28.13 -6.27 -4.78
N ALA A 299 27.89 -5.17 -4.07
CA ALA A 299 27.99 -5.11 -2.61
C ALA A 299 26.75 -5.63 -1.86
N ILE A 300 25.76 -6.20 -2.55
CA ILE A 300 24.48 -6.59 -1.94
C ILE A 300 24.18 -8.05 -2.26
N GLU A 301 23.91 -8.85 -1.23
CA GLU A 301 23.55 -10.26 -1.36
C GLU A 301 22.38 -10.64 -0.44
N VAL A 302 21.60 -11.66 -0.80
CA VAL A 302 20.52 -12.19 0.04
C VAL A 302 21.01 -13.43 0.78
N TYR A 303 20.84 -13.43 2.10
CA TYR A 303 21.17 -14.56 2.96
C TYR A 303 19.91 -15.16 3.59
N GLU A 304 19.93 -16.48 3.77
CA GLU A 304 18.96 -17.20 4.59
C GLU A 304 19.46 -17.26 6.03
N LYS A 305 19.07 -16.27 6.83
CA LYS A 305 19.46 -16.13 8.23
C LYS A 305 18.32 -15.50 9.02
N ARG A 306 17.98 -16.10 10.16
CA ARG A 306 17.04 -15.51 11.11
C ARG A 306 17.60 -14.18 11.64
N VAL A 307 16.85 -13.12 11.44
CA VAL A 307 17.06 -11.81 12.07
C VAL A 307 15.83 -11.47 12.88
N ASN A 308 16.00 -11.33 14.20
CA ASN A 308 14.94 -10.90 15.10
C ASN A 308 14.69 -9.41 14.91
N ILE A 309 13.42 -9.02 14.92
CA ILE A 309 12.99 -7.65 14.69
C ILE A 309 11.94 -7.28 15.74
N LYS A 310 11.80 -5.99 16.03
CA LYS A 310 10.80 -5.52 16.98
C LYS A 310 9.39 -5.82 16.44
N LYS A 311 8.55 -6.45 17.25
CA LYS A 311 7.14 -6.64 16.90
C LYS A 311 6.41 -5.31 16.90
N ASP A 312 5.38 -5.24 16.08
CA ASP A 312 4.53 -4.06 15.91
C ASP A 312 3.65 -3.72 17.14
N ASN A 313 3.64 -4.60 18.14
CA ASN A 313 2.85 -4.51 19.39
C ASN A 313 3.75 -4.38 20.64
N GLU A 314 5.06 -4.20 20.46
CA GLU A 314 6.08 -3.91 21.49
C GLU A 314 6.68 -2.51 21.29
#